data_AF-A0A0Q5KPI1-F1
#
_entry.id   AF-A0A0Q5KPI1-F1
#
_cell.length_a   1.000
_cell.length_b   1.000
_cell.length_c   1.000
_cell.angle_alpha   90.00
_cell.angle_beta   90.00
_cell.angle_gamma   90.00
#
_symmetry.space_group_name_H-M   'P 1'
#
loop_
_entity.id
_entity.type
_entity.pdbx_description
1 polymer ?
#
loop_
_entity_poly.entity_id
_entity_poly.type
_entity_poly.pdbx_seq_one_letter_code
_entity_poly.pdbx_strand_id
1 'polypeptide(L)' 'MTIPPIREWWSELSLDARVEVLGETAPHLGERAREEIRTITGAVVGMAETISADDLAYARSEARAEVDAADSD' A
#
# COMPACT_ATOMS: atom_id res chain seq x y z
N MET A 1 -7.14 6.03 -15.46
CA MET A 1 -7.29 6.82 -14.21
C MET A 1 -6.17 6.38 -13.30
N THR A 2 -5.46 7.31 -12.69
CA THR A 2 -4.34 7.03 -11.78
C THR A 2 -4.85 6.64 -10.39
N ILE A 3 -4.13 5.78 -9.68
CA ILE A 3 -4.41 5.47 -8.28
C ILE A 3 -4.34 6.78 -7.46
N PRO A 4 -5.28 7.04 -6.54
CA PRO A 4 -5.14 8.14 -5.60
C PRO A 4 -3.93 7.94 -4.66
N PRO A 5 -3.44 9.01 -4.01
CA PRO A 5 -2.27 8.96 -3.15
C PRO A 5 -2.37 7.88 -2.07
N ILE A 6 -1.28 7.19 -1.76
CA ILE A 6 -1.30 6.02 -0.85
C ILE A 6 -1.86 6.33 0.55
N ARG A 7 -1.64 7.56 1.02
CA ARG A 7 -2.11 8.05 2.31
C ARG A 7 -3.64 8.01 2.47
N GLU A 8 -4.39 7.94 1.37
CA GLU A 8 -5.85 7.92 1.40
C GLU A 8 -6.41 6.52 1.65
N TRP A 9 -5.64 5.45 1.42
CA TRP A 9 -6.12 4.07 1.50
C TRP A 9 -5.20 3.12 2.26
N TRP A 10 -3.97 3.53 2.59
CA TRP A 10 -2.99 2.71 3.32
C TRP A 10 -3.54 2.17 4.65
N SER A 11 -4.19 3.03 5.44
CA SER A 11 -4.76 2.66 6.74
C SER A 11 -5.91 1.66 6.62
N GLU A 12 -6.57 1.60 5.46
CA GLU A 12 -7.70 0.71 5.21
C GLU A 12 -7.27 -0.66 4.65
N LEU A 13 -6.03 -0.77 4.17
CA LEU A 13 -5.49 -2.06 3.71
C LEU A 13 -5.34 -3.06 4.85
N SER A 14 -5.62 -4.31 4.52
CA SER A 14 -5.25 -5.44 5.35
C SER A 14 -3.74 -5.58 5.48
N LEU A 15 -3.27 -6.22 6.56
CA LEU A 15 -1.85 -6.45 6.78
C LEU A 15 -1.20 -7.21 5.61
N ASP A 16 -1.88 -8.22 5.07
CA ASP A 16 -1.40 -9.00 3.93
C ASP A 16 -1.20 -8.12 2.69
N ALA A 17 -2.15 -7.22 2.40
CA ALA A 17 -2.05 -6.29 1.28
C ALA A 17 -0.92 -5.26 1.48
N ARG A 18 -0.72 -4.77 2.70
CA ARG A 18 0.41 -3.89 3.04
C ARG A 18 1.76 -4.59 2.85
N VAL A 19 1.86 -5.87 3.21
CA VAL A 19 3.04 -6.69 2.99
C VAL A 19 3.30 -6.86 1.49
N GLU A 20 2.28 -7.06 0.65
CA GLU A 20 2.46 -7.10 -0.81
C GLU A 20 2.96 -5.77 -1.39
N VAL A 21 2.43 -4.64 -0.91
CA VAL A 21 2.88 -3.30 -1.33
C VAL A 21 4.36 -3.08 -1.01
N LEU A 22 4.82 -3.55 0.14
CA LEU A 22 6.19 -3.40 0.61
C LEU A 22 7.11 -4.58 0.25
N GLY A 23 6.57 -5.61 -0.40
CA GLY A 23 7.24 -6.86 -0.66
C GLY A 23 8.27 -6.78 -1.79
N GLU A 24 8.84 -7.94 -2.14
CA GLU A 24 9.90 -8.05 -3.15
C GLU A 24 9.44 -7.64 -4.56
N THR A 25 8.14 -7.64 -4.81
CA THR A 25 7.56 -7.24 -6.10
C THR A 25 7.42 -5.73 -6.27
N ALA A 26 7.69 -4.93 -5.24
CA ALA A 26 7.68 -3.47 -5.33
C ALA A 26 8.62 -2.97 -6.46
N PRO A 27 8.21 -1.99 -7.27
CA PRO A 27 7.04 -1.11 -7.10
C PRO A 27 5.72 -1.66 -7.66
N HIS A 28 5.68 -2.91 -8.15
CA HIS A 28 4.46 -3.51 -8.65
C HIS A 28 3.58 -3.99 -7.50
N LEU A 29 2.30 -3.62 -7.58
CA LEU A 29 1.28 -4.11 -6.65
C LEU A 29 1.04 -5.59 -6.85
N GLY A 30 0.93 -6.38 -5.78
CA GLY A 30 0.41 -7.74 -5.84
C GLY A 30 -1.10 -7.78 -6.12
N GLU A 31 -1.64 -8.92 -6.52
CA GLU A 31 -3.06 -9.06 -6.88
C GLU A 31 -3.99 -8.60 -5.76
N ARG A 32 -3.70 -9.02 -4.52
CA ARG A 32 -4.53 -8.69 -3.37
C ARG A 32 -4.51 -7.21 -3.05
N ALA A 33 -3.32 -6.60 -3.06
CA ALA A 33 -3.21 -5.15 -2.88
C ALA A 33 -4.01 -4.38 -3.94
N ARG A 34 -3.98 -4.80 -5.22
CA ARG A 34 -4.77 -4.15 -6.28
C ARG A 34 -6.27 -4.26 -6.03
N GLU A 35 -6.75 -5.43 -5.63
CA GLU A 35 -8.17 -5.67 -5.36
C GLU A 35 -8.69 -4.83 -4.19
N GLU A 36 -7.93 -4.77 -3.10
CA GLU A 36 -8.28 -3.95 -1.94
C GLU A 36 -8.24 -2.46 -2.29
N ILE A 37 -7.17 -1.97 -2.94
CA ILE A 37 -7.08 -0.58 -3.39
C ILE A 37 -8.26 -0.22 -4.29
N ARG A 38 -8.62 -1.09 -5.25
CA ARG A 38 -9.79 -0.88 -6.11
C ARG A 38 -11.08 -0.79 -5.31
N THR A 39 -11.24 -1.65 -4.30
CA THR A 39 -12.45 -1.69 -3.47
C THR A 39 -12.57 -0.44 -2.60
N ILE A 40 -11.46 0.02 -2.01
CA ILE A 40 -11.40 1.21 -1.15
C ILE A 40 -11.59 2.49 -1.97
N THR A 41 -10.83 2.62 -3.06
CA THR A 41 -10.73 3.90 -3.81
C THR A 41 -11.67 3.99 -5.00
N GLY A 42 -12.23 2.87 -5.45
CA GLY A 42 -12.94 2.78 -6.73
C GLY A 42 -12.02 2.93 -7.96
N ALA A 43 -10.71 3.07 -7.77
CA ALA A 43 -9.77 3.25 -8.87
C ALA A 43 -9.54 1.95 -9.66
N VAL A 44 -9.37 2.07 -10.97
CA VAL A 44 -9.01 0.93 -11.82
C VAL A 44 -7.50 0.71 -11.71
N VAL A 45 -7.11 -0.25 -10.87
CA VAL A 45 -5.71 -0.65 -10.70
C VAL A 45 -5.36 -1.74 -11.72
N GLY A 46 -4.48 -1.42 -12.67
CA GLY A 46 -4.05 -2.36 -13.71
C GLY A 46 -3.11 -3.45 -13.19
N MET A 47 -2.96 -4.53 -13.95
CA MET A 47 -2.05 -5.64 -13.59
C MET A 47 -0.57 -5.26 -13.51
N ALA A 48 -0.16 -4.17 -14.15
CA ALA A 48 1.21 -3.65 -14.15
C ALA A 48 1.33 -2.31 -13.43
N GLU A 49 0.30 -1.90 -12.69
CA GLU A 49 0.28 -0.61 -12.01
C GLU A 49 1.37 -0.58 -10.94
N THR A 50 2.15 0.51 -10.97
CA THR A 50 3.27 0.72 -10.06
C THR A 50 2.96 1.83 -9.08
N ILE A 51 3.35 1.65 -7.83
CA ILE A 51 3.33 2.73 -6.85
C ILE A 51 4.50 3.68 -7.09
N SER A 52 4.26 4.98 -6.87
CA SER A 52 5.30 6.00 -6.95
C SER A 52 6.37 5.83 -5.86
N ALA A 53 7.58 6.35 -6.08
CA ALA A 53 8.63 6.28 -5.06
C ALA A 53 8.24 7.02 -3.76
N ASP A 54 7.52 8.14 -3.87
CA ASP A 54 7.02 8.92 -2.74
C ASP A 54 5.97 8.14 -1.93
N ASP A 55 5.04 7.48 -2.61
CA ASP A 55 4.03 6.65 -1.95
C ASP A 55 4.67 5.42 -1.27
N LEU A 56 5.67 4.79 -1.90
CA LEU A 56 6.44 3.71 -1.26
C LEU A 56 7.19 4.19 -0.02
N ALA A 57 7.74 5.41 -0.06
CA ALA A 57 8.41 6.00 1.09
C ALA A 57 7.42 6.24 2.25
N TYR A 58 6.21 6.73 1.93
CA TYR A 58 5.14 6.87 2.91
C TYR A 58 4.78 5.52 3.55
N ALA A 59 4.48 4.50 2.73
CA ALA A 59 4.14 3.16 3.22
C ALA A 59 5.20 2.56 4.15
N ARG A 60 6.49 2.74 3.81
CA ARG A 60 7.61 2.30 4.66
C ARG A 60 7.68 3.07 5.99
N SER A 61 7.44 4.37 5.96
CA SER A 61 7.42 5.22 7.15
C SER A 61 6.31 4.81 8.10
N GLU A 62 5.10 4.60 7.58
CA GLU A 62 3.94 4.19 8.38
C GLU A 62 4.14 2.80 8.98
N ALA A 63 4.57 1.82 8.18
CA ALA A 63 4.84 0.47 8.67
C ALA A 63 5.89 0.48 9.80
N ARG A 64 6.91 1.34 9.70
CA ARG A 64 7.90 1.50 10.76
C ARG A 64 7.31 2.15 12.02
N ALA A 65 6.51 3.20 11.86
CA ALA A 65 5.86 3.86 12.99
C ALA A 65 4.92 2.92 13.75
N GLU A 66 4.22 2.03 13.04
CA GLU A 66 3.35 1.00 13.64
C GLU A 66 4.16 -0.02 14.47
N VAL A 67 5.33 -0.44 14.01
CA VAL A 67 6.23 -1.33 14.76
C VAL A 67 6.79 -0.62 16.00
N ASP A 68 7.30 0.61 15.85
CA ASP A 68 7.86 1.38 16.95
C ASP A 68 6.79 1.67 18.03
N ALA A 69 5.53 1.86 17.62
CA ALA A 69 4.40 2.02 18.53
C ALA A 69 4.03 0.71 19.26
N ALA A 70 4.12 -0.44 18.59
CA ALA A 70 3.81 -1.75 19.18
C ALA A 70 4.85 -2.19 20.24
N ASP A 71 6.11 -1.79 20.10
CA ASP A 71 7.17 -2.07 21.08
C ASP A 71 7.11 -1.16 22.32
N SER A 72 6.24 -0.13 22.31
CA SER A 72 6.13 0.87 23.38
C SER A 72 4.96 0.62 24.36
N ASP A 73 4.20 -0.48 24.21
CA ASP A 73 3.05 -0.87 25.05
C ASP A 73 3.38 -1.96 26.08
#